data_AF-R5CNY1-F1
#
_entry.id   AF-R5CNY1-F1
#
_cell.length_a   1.000
_cell.length_b   1.000
_cell.length_c   1.000
_cell.angle_alpha   90.00
_cell.angle_beta   90.00
_cell.angle_gamma   90.00
#
_symmetry.space_group_name_H-M   'P 1'
#
loop_
_entity.id
_entity.type
_entity.pdbx_description
1 polymer ?
#
loop_
_entity_poly.entity_id
_entity_poly.type
_entity_poly.pdbx_seq_one_letter_code
_entity_poly.pdbx_strand_id
1 'polypeptide(L)' 'MSKEYYKKQIIDLRARIAREKEAKKRDNESYARMIKSASSPSSKATYRKAKIDKSAYHDRNIASYKRQIESAKAAIKRC' A
#
# COMPACT_ATOMS: atom_id res chain seq x y z
N MET A 1 -8.07 2.10 26.43
CA MET A 1 -6.78 1.96 25.71
C MET A 1 -5.78 2.92 26.30
N SER A 2 -4.55 2.49 26.59
CA SER A 2 -3.52 3.39 27.14
C SER A 2 -2.87 4.23 26.03
N LYS A 3 -2.29 5.39 26.39
CA LYS A 3 -1.48 6.20 25.45
C LYS A 3 -0.36 5.38 24.80
N GLU A 4 0.20 4.44 25.55
CA GLU A 4 1.27 3.56 25.10
C GLU A 4 0.83 2.60 23.98
N TYR A 5 -0.40 2.08 24.07
CA TYR A 5 -0.98 1.26 23.00
C TYR A 5 -1.02 2.01 21.67
N TYR A 6 -1.54 3.24 21.66
CA TYR A 6 -1.67 4.03 20.44
C TYR A 6 -0.30 4.46 19.87
N LYS A 7 0.69 4.73 20.74
CA LYS A 7 2.07 4.99 20.29
C LYS A 7 2.66 3.81 19.54
N LYS A 8 2.53 2.59 20.08
CA LYS A 8 2.97 1.35 19.39
C LYS A 8 2.23 1.15 18.07
N GLN A 9 0.92 1.34 18.08
CA GLN A 9 0.09 1.24 16.87
C GLN A 9 0.55 2.20 15.76
N ILE A 10 0.92 3.45 16.09
CA ILE A 10 1.42 4.42 15.10
C ILE A 10 2.74 3.94 14.48
N ILE A 11 3.65 3.39 15.29
CA ILE A 11 4.93 2.85 14.80
C ILE A 11 4.68 1.69 13.83
N ASP A 12 3.81 0.75 14.20
CA ASP A 12 3.46 -0.40 13.36
C ASP A 12 2.81 0.04 12.05
N LEU A 13 1.89 1.01 12.09
CA LEU A 13 1.24 1.55 10.89
C LEU A 13 2.24 2.25 9.97
N ARG A 14 3.22 2.97 10.51
CA ARG A 14 4.32 3.55 9.71
C ARG A 14 5.15 2.47 9.03
N ALA A 15 5.50 1.40 9.75
CA ALA A 15 6.22 0.26 9.18
C ALA A 15 5.39 -0.46 8.09
N ARG A 16 4.08 -0.57 8.26
CA ARG A 16 3.16 -1.10 7.24
C ARG A 16 3.13 -0.22 5.99
N ILE A 17 3.08 1.12 6.14
CA ILE A 17 3.15 2.04 4.99
C ILE A 17 4.46 1.88 4.22
N ALA A 18 5.59 1.76 4.91
CA ALA A 18 6.89 1.55 4.26
C ALA A 18 6.91 0.25 3.46
N ARG A 19 6.46 -0.87 4.07
CA ARG A 19 6.32 -2.16 3.39
C ARG A 19 5.38 -2.10 2.18
N GLU A 20 4.25 -1.39 2.30
CA GLU A 20 3.28 -1.26 1.21
C GLU A 20 3.85 -0.47 0.02
N LYS A 21 4.67 0.55 0.28
CA LYS A 21 5.38 1.31 -0.78
C LYS A 21 6.39 0.42 -1.52
N GLU A 22 7.15 -0.39 -0.81
CA GLU A 22 8.12 -1.31 -1.42
C GLU A 22 7.40 -2.45 -2.17
N ALA A 23 6.28 -2.95 -1.65
CA ALA A 23 5.43 -3.90 -2.37
C ALA A 23 4.91 -3.29 -3.69
N LYS A 24 4.41 -2.04 -3.65
CA LYS A 24 3.95 -1.33 -4.85
C LYS A 24 5.05 -1.20 -5.92
N LYS A 25 6.29 -0.89 -5.52
CA LYS A 25 7.43 -0.82 -6.45
C LYS A 25 7.69 -2.18 -7.10
N ARG A 26 7.83 -3.23 -6.28
CA ARG A 26 8.08 -4.61 -6.74
C ARG A 26 6.99 -5.11 -7.69
N ASP A 27 5.72 -4.90 -7.37
CA ASP A 27 4.60 -5.33 -8.20
C ASP A 27 4.58 -4.56 -9.53
N ASN A 28 4.82 -3.25 -9.49
CA ASN A 28 4.91 -2.43 -10.72
C ASN A 28 6.03 -2.90 -11.66
N GLU A 29 7.20 -3.23 -11.11
CA GLU A 29 8.32 -3.78 -11.86
C GLU A 29 8.02 -5.19 -12.41
N SER A 30 7.37 -6.03 -11.61
CA SER A 30 6.96 -7.37 -12.02
C SER A 30 6.01 -7.32 -13.20
N TYR A 31 4.91 -6.56 -13.10
CA TYR A 31 3.99 -6.39 -14.22
C TYR A 31 4.64 -5.72 -15.43
N ALA A 32 5.55 -4.76 -15.23
CA ALA A 32 6.30 -4.17 -16.35
C ALA A 32 7.15 -5.22 -17.09
N ARG A 33 7.80 -6.14 -16.37
CA ARG A 33 8.52 -7.27 -16.97
C ARG A 33 7.58 -8.20 -17.73
N MET A 34 6.43 -8.56 -17.15
CA MET A 34 5.43 -9.41 -17.81
C MET A 34 4.87 -8.77 -19.10
N ILE A 35 4.63 -7.46 -19.10
CA ILE A 35 4.18 -6.74 -20.31
C ILE A 35 5.25 -6.78 -21.40
N LYS A 36 6.53 -6.67 -21.03
CA LYS A 36 7.65 -6.73 -21.98
C LYS A 36 7.83 -8.13 -22.55
N SER A 37 7.71 -9.18 -21.73
CA SER A 37 7.94 -10.57 -22.14
C SER A 37 6.74 -11.25 -22.82
N ALA A 38 5.53 -10.73 -22.64
CA ALA A 38 4.33 -11.29 -23.26
C ALA A 38 4.40 -11.21 -24.79
N SER A 39 4.05 -12.30 -25.48
CA SER A 39 4.07 -12.36 -26.95
C SER A 39 2.76 -11.91 -27.60
N SER A 40 1.61 -12.05 -26.91
CA SER A 40 0.30 -11.71 -27.47
C SER A 40 -0.17 -10.30 -27.05
N PRO A 41 -0.89 -9.56 -27.93
CA PRO A 41 -1.48 -8.28 -27.59
C PRO A 41 -2.47 -8.34 -26.43
N SER A 42 -3.28 -9.41 -26.35
CA SER A 42 -4.27 -9.62 -25.30
C SER A 42 -3.62 -9.77 -23.93
N SER A 43 -2.57 -10.60 -23.80
CA SER A 43 -1.83 -10.74 -22.54
C SER A 43 -1.20 -9.43 -22.09
N LYS A 44 -0.61 -8.66 -23.03
CA LYS A 44 -0.07 -7.32 -22.72
C LYS A 44 -1.15 -6.38 -22.19
N ALA A 45 -2.35 -6.38 -22.78
CA ALA A 45 -3.46 -5.55 -22.32
C ALA A 45 -3.89 -5.94 -20.89
N THR A 46 -4.03 -7.24 -20.63
CA THR A 46 -4.36 -7.77 -19.30
C THR A 46 -3.33 -7.35 -18.24
N TYR A 47 -2.03 -7.49 -18.53
CA TYR A 47 -0.99 -7.09 -17.57
C TYR A 47 -0.92 -5.58 -17.35
N ARG A 48 -1.18 -4.75 -18.37
CA ARG A 48 -1.29 -3.30 -18.19
C ARG A 48 -2.44 -2.93 -17.25
N LYS A 49 -3.61 -3.55 -17.43
CA LYS A 49 -4.75 -3.36 -16.53
C LYS A 49 -4.43 -3.81 -15.11
N ALA A 50 -3.88 -5.01 -14.95
CA ALA A 50 -3.49 -5.55 -13.65
C ALA A 50 -2.49 -4.65 -12.91
N LYS A 51 -1.51 -4.08 -13.63
CA LYS A 51 -0.55 -3.11 -13.08
C LYS A 51 -1.27 -1.88 -12.49
N ILE A 52 -2.21 -1.32 -13.24
CA ILE A 52 -2.98 -0.13 -12.81
C ILE A 52 -3.83 -0.47 -11.59
N ASP A 53 -4.60 -1.56 -11.66
CA ASP A 53 -5.49 -1.99 -10.59
C ASP A 53 -4.72 -2.29 -9.30
N LYS A 54 -3.58 -2.99 -9.41
CA LYS A 54 -2.72 -3.31 -8.27
C LYS A 54 -2.06 -2.06 -7.68
N SER A 55 -1.60 -1.13 -8.51
CA SER A 55 -1.10 0.17 -8.05
C SER A 55 -2.17 0.94 -7.26
N ALA A 56 -3.40 1.00 -7.78
CA ALA A 56 -4.52 1.65 -7.11
C ALA A 56 -4.89 0.97 -5.77
N TYR A 57 -4.79 -0.37 -5.71
CA TYR A 57 -4.97 -1.13 -4.47
C TYR A 57 -3.96 -0.71 -3.39
N HIS A 58 -2.67 -0.64 -3.71
CA HIS A 58 -1.65 -0.20 -2.77
C HIS A 58 -1.88 1.24 -2.30
N ASP A 59 -2.31 2.15 -3.19
CA ASP A 59 -2.61 3.54 -2.83
C ASP A 59 -3.78 3.63 -1.83
N ARG A 60 -4.83 2.81 -2.00
CA ARG A 60 -5.94 2.72 -1.04
C ARG A 60 -5.48 2.20 0.32
N ASN A 61 -4.61 1.19 0.35
CA ASN A 61 -4.05 0.65 1.60
C ASN A 61 -3.21 1.70 2.34
N ILE A 62 -2.30 2.39 1.63
CA ILE A 62 -1.50 3.48 2.20
C ILE A 62 -2.41 4.58 2.76
N ALA A 63 -3.44 4.98 2.02
CA ALA A 63 -4.40 5.98 2.48
C ALA A 63 -5.19 5.52 3.73
N SER A 64 -5.54 4.24 3.80
CA SER A 64 -6.18 3.63 4.98
C SER A 64 -5.26 3.67 6.20
N TYR A 65 -4.00 3.24 6.07
CA TYR A 65 -3.04 3.28 7.17
C TYR A 65 -2.76 4.72 7.65
N LYS A 66 -2.67 5.68 6.74
CA LYS A 66 -2.56 7.11 7.11
C LYS A 66 -3.76 7.58 7.94
N ARG A 67 -4.99 7.24 7.53
CA ARG A 67 -6.21 7.56 8.29
C ARG A 67 -6.20 6.93 9.68
N GLN A 68 -5.74 5.68 9.79
CA GLN A 68 -5.61 5.01 11.09
C GLN A 68 -4.57 5.70 12.00
N ILE A 69 -3.46 6.19 11.45
CA ILE A 69 -2.48 6.99 12.22
C ILE A 69 -3.12 8.26 12.76
N GLU A 70 -3.87 9.00 11.95
CA GLU A 70 -4.54 10.23 12.40
C GLU A 70 -5.60 9.94 13.47
N SER A 71 -6.35 8.85 13.34
CA SER A 71 -7.29 8.40 14.37
C SER A 71 -6.57 8.06 15.69
N ALA A 72 -5.46 7.31 15.62
CA ALA A 72 -4.66 6.97 16.80
C ALA A 72 -4.06 8.22 17.48
N LYS A 73 -3.58 9.20 16.71
CA LYS A 73 -3.13 10.50 17.24
C LYS A 73 -4.27 11.26 17.94
N ALA A 74 -5.46 11.27 17.34
CA ALA A 74 -6.62 11.91 17.94
C ALA A 74 -7.04 11.21 19.25
N ALA A 75 -6.96 9.88 19.31
CA ALA A 75 -7.21 9.13 20.54
C ALA A 75 -6.21 9.49 21.65
N ILE A 76 -4.91 9.59 21.34
CA ILE A 76 -3.87 10.01 22.30
C ILE A 76 -4.17 11.39 22.89
N LYS A 77 -4.71 12.32 22.10
CA LYS A 77 -5.07 13.67 22.57
C LYS A 77 -6.29 13.70 23.49
N ARG A 78 -7.20 12.72 23.35
CA ARG A 78 -8.43 12.61 24.15
C ARG A 78 -8.24 11.81 25.43
N CYS A 79 -7.27 10.89 25.44
CA CYS A 79 -6.83 10.17 26.63
C CYS A 79 -5.84 11.00 27.47
#